data_AF-A0A453GCT3-F1
#
_entry.id   AF-A0A453GCT3-F1
#
_cell.length_a   1.000
_cell.length_b   1.000
_cell.length_c   1.000
_cell.angle_alpha   90.00
_cell.angle_beta   90.00
_cell.angle_gamma   90.00
#
_symmetry.space_group_name_H-M   'P 1'
#
loop_
_entity.id
_entity.type
_entity.pdbx_description
1 polymer ?
#
loop_
_entity_poly.entity_id
_entity_poly.type
_entity_poly.pdbx_seq_one_letter_code
_entity_poly.pdbx_strand_id
1 'polypeptide(L)'
;EECGSPLQLLLLKDEVMKITPVQKQTRAGQCTRFKAFVVGGDSNGHVGLGVKCAKEAATAIRGAIILAKLSIVPVRRGYWGNKNGQPHTVPSLVRAESAAKRWNFRRRKDLTGSSGARPLGV
;
A
#
# COMPACT_ATOMS: atom_id res chain seq x y z
N GLU A 1 -18.66 17.60 -15.64
CA GLU A 1 -19.49 16.38 -15.62
C GLU A 1 -18.66 15.26 -16.20
N GLU A 2 -18.53 14.18 -15.44
CA GLU A 2 -18.27 12.80 -15.87
C GLU A 2 -18.43 12.06 -14.53
N CYS A 3 -19.68 11.74 -14.20
CA CYS A 3 -20.02 10.77 -13.17
C CYS A 3 -19.47 9.41 -13.65
N GLY A 4 -18.16 9.24 -13.52
CA GLY A 4 -17.44 8.04 -13.89
C GLY A 4 -17.94 6.90 -13.02
N SER A 5 -18.85 6.12 -13.59
CA SER A 5 -19.41 4.84 -13.17
C SER A 5 -18.86 4.21 -11.86
N PRO A 6 -19.73 3.65 -10.99
CA PRO A 6 -19.31 2.82 -9.85
C PRO A 6 -18.55 1.52 -10.25
N LEU A 7 -18.29 1.31 -11.55
CA LEU A 7 -17.68 0.12 -12.12
C LEU A 7 -16.14 0.15 -12.13
N GLN A 8 -15.48 1.30 -11.89
CA GLN A 8 -14.02 1.33 -11.68
C GLN A 8 -13.60 0.68 -10.35
N LEU A 9 -14.55 0.38 -9.45
CA LEU A 9 -14.29 -0.36 -8.20
C LEU A 9 -13.97 -1.85 -8.39
N LEU A 10 -14.19 -2.42 -9.59
CA LEU A 10 -14.24 -3.86 -9.79
C LEU A 10 -12.86 -4.54 -9.92
N LEU A 11 -11.80 -3.79 -10.20
CA LEU A 11 -10.46 -4.35 -10.46
C LEU A 11 -9.37 -3.88 -9.49
N LEU A 12 -9.73 -3.37 -8.31
CA LEU A 12 -8.77 -3.19 -7.22
C LEU A 12 -8.94 -4.32 -6.20
N LYS A 13 -7.84 -4.97 -5.87
CA LYS A 13 -7.82 -5.94 -4.77
C LYS A 13 -7.81 -5.16 -3.46
N ASP A 14 -8.75 -5.49 -2.59
CA ASP A 14 -8.88 -4.92 -1.25
C ASP A 14 -8.35 -5.93 -0.23
N GLU A 15 -7.29 -5.58 0.49
CA GLU A 15 -6.70 -6.41 1.53
C GLU A 15 -6.81 -5.75 2.90
N VAL A 16 -7.36 -6.48 3.88
CA VAL A 16 -7.44 -6.03 5.27
C VAL A 16 -6.16 -6.43 5.98
N MET A 17 -5.38 -5.45 6.44
CA MET A 17 -4.10 -5.74 7.12
C MET A 17 -4.29 -6.16 8.57
N LYS A 18 -4.97 -5.33 9.35
CA LYS A 18 -5.19 -5.57 10.78
C LYS A 18 -6.40 -4.80 11.28
N ILE A 19 -7.04 -5.39 12.28
CA ILE A 19 -8.14 -4.79 13.02
C ILE A 19 -7.67 -4.65 14.47
N THR A 20 -7.63 -3.42 14.97
CA THR A 20 -7.22 -3.14 16.34
C THR A 20 -8.39 -2.55 17.12
N PRO A 21 -8.76 -3.11 18.29
CA PRO A 21 -9.71 -2.47 19.18
C PRO A 21 -9.06 -1.22 19.80
N VAL A 22 -9.76 -0.10 19.75
CA VAL A 22 -9.37 1.16 20.39
C VAL A 22 -10.41 1.47 21.45
N GLN A 23 -9.95 1.67 22.68
CA GLN A 23 -10.83 1.88 23.83
C GLN A 23 -10.81 3.35 24.23
N LYS A 24 -11.98 3.93 24.48
CA LYS A 24 -12.14 5.25 25.08
C LYS A 24 -12.86 5.09 26.40
N GLN A 25 -12.23 5.53 27.48
CA GLN A 25 -12.88 5.54 28.78
C GLN A 25 -13.99 6.60 28.80
N THR A 26 -15.15 6.22 29.31
CA THR A 26 -16.30 7.10 29.52
C THR A 26 -16.80 7.00 30.96
N ARG A 27 -17.70 7.90 31.36
CA ARG A 27 -18.30 7.87 32.71
C ARG A 27 -19.08 6.57 32.98
N ALA A 28 -19.64 5.95 31.94
CA ALA A 28 -20.36 4.69 32.00
C ALA A 28 -19.45 3.46 31.75
N GLY A 29 -18.13 3.61 31.89
CA GLY A 29 -17.15 2.54 31.66
C GLY A 29 -16.43 2.67 30.30
N GLN A 30 -15.79 1.57 29.88
CA GLN A 30 -14.95 1.54 28.67
C GLN A 30 -15.81 1.38 27.42
N CYS A 31 -15.76 2.36 26.51
CA CYS A 31 -16.40 2.26 25.20
C CYS A 31 -15.37 1.84 24.15
N THR A 32 -15.52 0.65 23.59
CA THR A 32 -14.60 0.10 22.60
C THR A 32 -15.10 0.35 21.17
N ARG A 33 -14.18 0.63 20.26
CA ARG A 33 -14.42 0.75 18.82
C ARG A 33 -13.37 -0.05 18.07
N PHE A 34 -13.70 -0.50 16.86
CA PHE A 34 -12.77 -1.21 15.99
C PHE A 34 -12.17 -0.24 14.98
N LYS A 35 -10.84 -0.16 14.97
CA LYS A 35 -10.07 0.53 13.94
C LYS A 35 -9.58 -0.50 12.93
N ALA A 36 -10.03 -0.37 11.69
CA ALA A 36 -9.63 -1.23 10.57
C ALA A 36 -8.62 -0.49 9.68
N PHE A 37 -7.59 -1.22 9.26
CA PHE A 37 -6.61 -0.79 8.27
C PHE A 37 -6.78 -1.64 7.01
N VAL A 38 -7.03 -0.98 5.89
CA VAL A 38 -7.25 -1.61 4.59
C VAL A 38 -6.31 -0.99 3.57
N VAL A 39 -5.76 -1.84 2.72
CA VAL A 39 -4.95 -1.45 1.56
C VAL A 39 -5.74 -1.83 0.32
N GLY A 40 -5.93 -0.88 -0.59
CA GLY A 40 -6.49 -1.15 -1.91
C GLY A 40 -5.42 -0.92 -2.96
N GLY A 41 -5.36 -1.75 -4.00
CA GLY A 41 -4.44 -1.47 -5.11
C GLY A 41 -4.63 -2.38 -6.31
N ASP A 42 -4.20 -1.87 -7.46
CA ASP A 42 -3.87 -2.69 -8.60
C ASP A 42 -2.37 -3.02 -8.49
N SER A 43 -1.96 -4.27 -8.71
CA SER A 43 -0.54 -4.64 -8.63
C SER A 43 0.33 -4.00 -9.72
N ASN A 44 -0.18 -2.95 -10.38
CA ASN A 44 0.42 -2.23 -11.48
C ASN A 44 0.86 -0.80 -11.11
N GLY A 45 0.91 -0.48 -9.81
CA GLY A 45 1.52 0.76 -9.34
C GLY A 45 0.53 1.78 -8.80
N HIS A 46 -0.73 1.44 -8.57
CA HIS A 46 -1.64 2.28 -7.79
C HIS A 46 -1.91 1.62 -6.43
N VAL A 47 -1.67 2.37 -5.36
CA VAL A 47 -1.90 1.92 -3.99
C VAL A 47 -2.65 2.99 -3.22
N GLY A 48 -3.72 2.60 -2.55
CA GLY A 48 -4.53 3.41 -1.65
C GLY A 48 -4.54 2.83 -0.24
N LEU A 49 -4.55 3.71 0.76
CA LEU A 49 -4.57 3.33 2.17
C LEU A 49 -5.82 3.91 2.84
N GLY A 50 -6.59 3.05 3.50
CA GLY A 50 -7.82 3.41 4.18
C GLY A 50 -7.75 3.06 5.67
N VAL A 51 -8.09 4.04 6.52
CA VAL A 51 -8.19 3.83 7.96
C VAL A 51 -9.54 4.35 8.45
N LYS A 52 -10.34 3.48 9.07
CA LYS A 52 -11.66 3.85 9.58
C LYS A 52 -11.91 3.23 10.95
N CYS A 53 -12.62 3.97 11.80
CA CYS A 53 -13.04 3.52 13.12
C CYS A 53 -14.57 3.43 13.17
N ALA A 54 -15.13 2.32 13.65
CA ALA A 54 -16.58 2.18 13.87
C ALA A 54 -16.87 1.30 15.11
N LYS A 55 -18.13 1.30 15.57
CA LYS A 55 -18.58 0.40 16.66
C LYS A 55 -18.58 -1.07 16.23
N GLU A 56 -18.84 -1.33 14.95
CA GLU A 56 -18.84 -2.66 14.35
C GLU A 56 -17.66 -2.84 13.38
N ALA A 57 -17.07 -4.03 13.39
CA ALA A 57 -15.93 -4.34 12.52
C ALA A 57 -16.31 -4.34 11.02
N ALA A 58 -17.44 -4.93 10.64
CA ALA A 58 -17.89 -4.97 9.24
C ALA A 58 -18.08 -3.57 8.66
N THR A 59 -18.72 -2.68 9.43
CA THR A 59 -18.96 -1.28 9.06
C THR A 59 -17.66 -0.46 9.03
N ALA A 60 -16.66 -0.82 9.84
CA ALA A 60 -15.32 -0.24 9.77
C ALA A 60 -14.61 -0.62 8.47
N ILE A 61 -14.62 -1.91 8.12
CA ILE A 61 -13.95 -2.44 6.92
C ILE A 61 -14.56 -1.83 5.65
N ARG A 62 -15.89 -1.85 5.51
CA ARG A 62 -16.58 -1.28 4.33
C ARG A 62 -16.26 0.21 4.13
N GLY A 63 -16.25 0.98 5.23
CA GLY A 63 -15.89 2.39 5.16
C GLY A 63 -14.40 2.63 4.87
N ALA A 64 -13.52 1.75 5.35
CA ALA A 64 -12.09 1.82 5.06
C ALA A 64 -11.78 1.50 3.60
N ILE A 65 -12.50 0.55 2.98
CA ILE A 65 -12.38 0.24 1.54
C ILE A 65 -12.73 1.48 0.70
N ILE A 66 -13.83 2.17 1.02
CA ILE A 66 -14.23 3.39 0.30
C ILE A 66 -13.15 4.47 0.45
N LEU A 67 -12.63 4.68 1.67
CA LEU A 67 -11.55 5.64 1.91
C LEU A 67 -10.25 5.27 1.17
N ALA A 68 -9.90 3.99 1.09
CA ALA A 68 -8.71 3.53 0.36
C ALA A 68 -8.84 3.82 -1.14
N LYS A 69 -10.04 3.67 -1.71
CA LYS A 69 -10.30 3.94 -3.13
C LYS A 69 -10.29 5.45 -3.45
N LEU A 70 -10.64 6.30 -2.48
CA LEU A 70 -10.51 7.76 -2.62
C LEU A 70 -9.06 8.24 -2.50
N SER A 71 -8.21 7.52 -1.76
CA SER A 71 -6.83 7.91 -1.44
C SER A 71 -5.77 7.22 -2.31
N ILE A 72 -6.11 6.85 -3.55
CA ILE A 72 -5.19 6.16 -4.46
C ILE A 72 -4.01 7.07 -4.81
N VAL A 73 -2.80 6.57 -4.55
CA VAL A 73 -1.54 7.23 -4.89
C VAL A 73 -0.83 6.44 -5.98
N PRO A 74 -0.39 7.08 -7.08
CA PRO A 74 0.43 6.43 -8.09
C PRO A 74 1.87 6.26 -7.59
N VAL A 75 2.40 5.04 -7.73
CA VAL A 75 3.77 4.66 -7.37
C VAL A 75 4.64 4.73 -8.62
N ARG A 76 5.65 5.59 -8.58
CA ARG A 76 6.69 5.66 -9.63
C ARG A 76 7.58 4.42 -9.56
N ARG A 77 7.38 3.49 -10.50
CA ARG A 77 8.25 2.33 -10.73
C ARG A 77 9.43 2.73 -11.64
N GLY A 78 10.57 2.08 -11.48
CA GLY A 78 11.78 2.36 -12.24
C GLY A 78 12.70 1.14 -12.34
N TYR A 79 13.93 1.39 -12.77
CA TYR A 79 14.97 0.38 -12.94
C TYR A 79 16.12 0.68 -12.00
N TRP A 80 16.77 -0.37 -11.50
CA TRP A 80 17.90 -0.22 -10.61
C TRP A 80 19.25 -0.13 -11.37
N GLY A 81 19.28 -0.56 -12.64
CA GLY A 81 20.43 -0.50 -13.54
C GLY A 81 20.00 -0.43 -15.02
N ASN A 82 20.15 -1.53 -15.77
CA ASN A 82 19.78 -1.58 -17.20
C ASN A 82 18.26 -1.51 -17.42
N LYS A 83 17.83 -0.88 -18.52
CA LYS A 83 16.42 -0.71 -18.92
C LYS A 83 15.83 -1.99 -19.54
N ASN A 84 16.07 -3.15 -18.94
CA ASN A 84 15.65 -4.44 -19.52
C ASN A 84 14.39 -4.93 -18.80
N GLY A 85 13.31 -5.14 -19.56
CA GLY A 85 12.05 -5.71 -19.07
C GLY A 85 11.10 -4.70 -18.42
N GLN A 86 10.21 -5.19 -17.55
CA GLN A 86 9.26 -4.34 -16.80
C GLN A 86 9.94 -3.66 -15.60
N PRO A 87 9.47 -2.46 -15.18
CA PRO A 87 10.10 -1.71 -14.09
C PRO A 87 9.90 -2.44 -12.75
N HIS A 88 10.98 -2.98 -12.21
CA HIS A 88 10.96 -3.92 -11.07
C HIS A 88 11.32 -3.26 -9.72
N THR A 89 11.91 -2.05 -9.72
CA THR A 89 12.40 -1.40 -8.49
C THR A 89 12.00 0.08 -8.43
N VAL A 90 11.91 0.64 -7.23
CA VAL A 90 11.65 2.09 -7.08
C VAL A 90 12.90 2.88 -7.51
N PRO A 91 12.79 3.98 -8.29
CA PRO A 91 13.95 4.65 -8.88
C PRO A 91 14.83 5.39 -7.85
N SER A 92 14.26 5.85 -6.74
CA SER A 92 14.96 6.57 -5.67
C SER A 92 14.84 5.86 -4.32
N LEU A 93 15.74 6.19 -3.39
CA LEU A 93 15.57 5.82 -1.98
C LEU A 93 14.39 6.63 -1.44
N VAL A 94 13.24 5.97 -1.24
CA VAL A 94 12.06 6.63 -0.68
C VAL A 94 12.13 6.56 0.84
N ARG A 95 12.06 7.72 1.47
CA ARG A 95 11.94 7.86 2.92
C ARG A 95 10.50 8.28 3.21
N ALA A 96 9.84 7.53 4.07
CA ALA A 96 8.53 7.89 4.58
C ALA A 96 8.59 7.96 6.10
N GLU A 97 8.11 9.05 6.66
CA GLU A 97 7.95 9.22 8.10
C GLU A 97 6.47 9.36 8.43
N SER A 98 6.01 8.54 9.37
CA SER A 98 4.67 8.65 9.94
C SER A 98 4.84 8.75 11.46
N ALA A 99 4.70 9.97 11.99
CA ALA A 99 5.01 10.30 13.38
C ALA A 99 6.39 9.73 13.79
N ALA A 100 6.44 8.85 14.80
CA ALA A 100 7.69 8.29 15.31
C ALA A 100 8.30 7.16 14.45
N LYS A 101 7.62 6.70 13.39
CA LYS A 101 8.08 5.55 12.60
C LYS A 101 8.67 6.00 11.28
N ARG A 102 9.90 5.57 11.03
CA ARG A 102 10.63 5.82 9.79
C ARG A 102 10.72 4.55 8.96
N TRP A 103 10.32 4.67 7.70
CA TRP A 103 10.44 3.62 6.70
C TRP A 103 11.45 4.04 5.64
N ASN A 104 12.46 3.20 5.42
CA ASN A 104 13.44 3.37 4.35
C ASN A 104 13.18 2.31 3.28
N PHE A 105 12.62 2.71 2.14
CA PHE A 105 12.41 1.81 1.03
C PHE A 105 13.69 1.74 0.20
N ARG A 106 14.51 0.71 0.47
CA ARG A 106 15.79 0.51 -0.22
C ARG A 106 15.55 -0.27 -1.50
N ARG A 107 16.18 0.21 -2.57
CA ARG A 107 16.21 -0.46 -3.88
C ARG A 107 16.91 -1.82 -3.74
N ARG A 108 16.31 -2.90 -4.22
CA ARG A 108 16.89 -4.25 -4.23
C ARG A 108 17.46 -4.51 -5.64
N LYS A 109 18.66 -5.12 -5.73
CA LYS A 109 19.15 -5.69 -6.99
C LYS A 109 18.36 -6.96 -7.26
N ASP A 110 17.72 -7.08 -8.41
CA ASP A 110 17.18 -8.38 -8.82
C ASP A 110 18.32 -9.22 -9.40
N LEU A 111 18.59 -10.37 -8.77
CA LEU A 111 19.62 -11.33 -9.17
C LEU A 111 19.14 -12.27 -10.28
N THR A 112 18.45 -11.73 -11.29
CA THR A 112 17.96 -12.46 -12.47
C THR A 112 18.34 -11.65 -13.70
N GLY A 113 19.26 -11.97 -14.62
CA GLY A 113 20.13 -13.12 -14.88
C GLY A 113 20.46 -13.07 -16.38
N SER A 114 21.73 -12.91 -16.78
CA SER A 114 22.29 -13.47 -18.02
C SER A 114 23.82 -13.43 -17.99
N SER A 115 24.39 -14.60 -18.23
CA SER A 115 25.79 -14.96 -18.33
C SER A 115 26.58 -14.13 -19.34
N GLY A 116 27.81 -13.71 -18.98
CA GLY A 116 28.75 -13.19 -19.97
C GLY A 116 29.91 -12.39 -19.38
N ALA A 117 30.81 -13.03 -18.63
CA ALA A 117 32.16 -12.51 -18.45
C ALA A 117 33.11 -13.70 -18.34
N ARG A 118 33.78 -14.03 -19.46
CA ARG A 118 34.93 -14.92 -19.46
C ARG A 118 36.05 -14.23 -18.68
N PRO A 119 36.76 -14.90 -17.76
CA PRO A 119 38.05 -14.41 -17.33
C PRO A 119 39.05 -14.71 -18.47
N LEU A 120 39.50 -13.68 -19.19
CA LEU A 120 40.80 -13.76 -19.84
C LEU A 120 41.83 -13.53 -18.76
N GLY A 121 42.42 -14.62 -18.27
CA GLY A 121 43.63 -14.57 -17.48
C GLY A 121 44.83 -14.27 -18.38
N VAL A 122 45.58 -13.25 -17.98
CA VAL A 122 47.04 -13.22 -17.97
C VAL A 122 47.44 -12.48 -16.70
#